data_AF-A0A538IX34-F1
#
_entry.id   AF-A0A538IX34-F1
#
_cell.length_a   1.000
_cell.length_b   1.000
_cell.length_c   1.000
_cell.angle_alpha   90.00
_cell.angle_beta   90.00
_cell.angle_gamma   90.00
#
_symmetry.space_group_name_H-M   'P 1'
#
loop_
_entity.id
_entity.type
_entity.pdbx_description
1 polymer ?
#
loop_
_entity_poly.entity_id
_entity_poly.type
_entity_poly.pdbx_seq_one_letter_code
_entity_poly.pdbx_strand_id
1 'polypeptide(L)'
;MAVRIASRWSDDGLERCFVALLLGTAQAVGVPLLLSMLHILDRNVVFVAHIVLAAAVFRFVPRATARGVRTRPSLPVLATTGIVGAFITLSGLLALRSPSFDFDSRNYHLPQLADWLQGHSFWSPGIAQPASYLTAYPSNGEFLGVWFALPTHGDQLSLLAPVLFTLLGILAVAFLCRELGGQSWVGALAGTAVFATPLIFATQSRSLATDTIAASSLVAAAALMTRAFRRYQSHWIVAAGIALGLGMGSKYTAMVPGVALFVTAVVLFRRSNQWVWLIPGLLIFFAPWLVRNAVHTGNPLFPQEIKVAGVRLLKGTNNPITAFSTPVIKHFVSGHWSVVGRWFGYVVRWLAVVPLLAAIGFVTGFRGRELPAAARAMSLVALAAFVGYLSTPYTGGGPTGNISWLL
;
A
#
# COMPACT_ATOMS: atom_id res chain seq x y z
N MET A 1 -0.59 -1.94 22.15
CA MET A 1 0.58 -1.06 21.92
C MET A 1 0.23 0.15 21.06
N ALA A 2 -0.09 -0.03 19.77
CA ALA A 2 -0.32 1.06 18.81
C ALA A 2 -1.32 2.13 19.29
N VAL A 3 -2.46 1.71 19.88
CA VAL A 3 -3.46 2.62 20.46
C VAL A 3 -2.88 3.56 21.52
N ARG A 4 -1.92 3.09 22.33
CA ARG A 4 -1.27 3.88 23.39
C ARG A 4 -0.32 4.93 22.81
N ILE A 5 0.34 4.63 21.70
CA ILE A 5 1.17 5.60 20.97
C ILE A 5 0.25 6.63 20.30
N ALA A 6 -0.77 6.16 19.59
CA ALA A 6 -1.72 7.03 18.88
C ALA A 6 -2.45 7.99 19.83
N SER A 7 -2.83 7.55 21.04
CA SER A 7 -3.47 8.41 22.03
C SER A 7 -2.55 9.49 22.60
N ARG A 8 -1.21 9.38 22.44
CA ARG A 8 -0.27 10.45 22.79
C ARG A 8 -0.15 11.50 21.70
N TRP A 9 -0.51 11.17 20.45
CA TRP A 9 -0.40 12.07 19.31
C TRP A 9 -1.64 12.92 19.12
N SER A 10 -2.81 12.38 19.50
CA SER A 10 -4.08 13.08 19.33
C SER A 10 -5.17 12.56 20.27
N ASP A 11 -6.09 13.43 20.67
CA ASP A 11 -7.34 13.08 21.34
C ASP A 11 -8.48 12.82 20.32
N ASP A 12 -8.30 13.17 19.04
CA ASP A 12 -9.28 12.95 17.98
C ASP A 12 -9.45 11.45 17.68
N GLY A 13 -10.69 10.97 17.68
CA GLY A 13 -11.00 9.56 17.50
C GLY A 13 -10.55 9.01 16.14
N LEU A 14 -10.73 9.78 15.07
CA LEU A 14 -10.31 9.37 13.72
C LEU A 14 -8.79 9.29 13.62
N GLU A 15 -8.06 10.31 14.10
CA GLU A 15 -6.58 10.29 14.11
C GLU A 15 -6.05 9.10 14.90
N ARG A 16 -6.61 8.87 16.09
CA ARG A 16 -6.21 7.74 16.93
C ARG A 16 -6.44 6.40 16.25
N CYS A 17 -7.61 6.18 15.65
CA CYS A 17 -7.91 4.94 14.94
C CYS A 17 -7.00 4.76 13.72
N PHE A 18 -6.82 5.79 12.90
CA PHE A 18 -5.98 5.74 11.71
C PHE A 18 -4.51 5.45 12.05
N VAL A 19 -3.92 6.20 12.98
CA VAL A 19 -2.54 6.00 13.41
C VAL A 19 -2.36 4.65 14.11
N ALA A 20 -3.29 4.25 14.97
CA ALA A 20 -3.20 2.96 15.65
C ALA A 20 -3.27 1.80 14.65
N LEU A 21 -4.13 1.91 13.63
CA LEU A 21 -4.20 0.91 12.57
C LEU A 21 -2.89 0.85 11.79
N LEU A 22 -2.37 1.98 11.31
CA LEU A 22 -1.09 2.03 10.59
C LEU A 22 0.06 1.43 11.41
N LEU A 23 0.23 1.86 12.66
CA LEU A 23 1.32 1.37 13.52
C LEU A 23 1.13 -0.09 13.89
N GLY A 24 -0.10 -0.55 14.08
CA GLY A 24 -0.43 -1.96 14.31
C GLY A 24 -0.08 -2.82 13.10
N THR A 25 -0.47 -2.39 11.89
CA THR A 25 -0.13 -3.05 10.63
C THR A 25 1.38 -3.05 10.40
N ALA A 26 2.05 -1.92 10.62
CA ALA A 26 3.52 -1.82 10.51
C ALA A 26 4.23 -2.76 11.47
N GLN A 27 3.73 -2.90 12.71
CA GLN A 27 4.25 -3.87 13.67
C GLN A 27 4.01 -5.30 13.20
N ALA A 28 2.80 -5.62 12.72
CA ALA A 28 2.42 -6.96 12.25
C ALA A 28 3.24 -7.40 11.03
N VAL A 29 3.61 -6.48 10.13
CA VAL A 29 4.50 -6.74 8.99
C VAL A 29 5.97 -6.75 9.44
N GLY A 30 6.38 -5.75 10.20
CA GLY A 30 7.80 -5.48 10.49
C GLY A 30 8.43 -6.51 11.42
N VAL A 31 7.70 -7.02 12.43
CA VAL A 31 8.24 -8.04 13.34
C VAL A 31 8.59 -9.34 12.61
N PRO A 32 7.67 -10.00 11.88
CA PRO A 32 8.03 -11.21 11.15
C PRO A 32 9.07 -10.92 10.05
N LEU A 33 9.03 -9.77 9.37
CA LEU A 33 10.05 -9.39 8.38
C LEU A 33 11.45 -9.32 9.00
N LEU A 34 11.62 -8.65 10.14
CA LEU A 34 12.90 -8.53 10.84
C LEU A 34 13.40 -9.89 11.36
N LEU A 35 12.53 -10.70 11.96
CA LEU A 35 12.89 -12.04 12.44
C LEU A 35 13.27 -12.97 11.28
N SER A 36 12.63 -12.81 10.14
CA SER A 36 12.92 -13.54 8.92
C SER A 36 14.29 -13.19 8.31
N MET A 37 14.72 -11.93 8.41
CA MET A 37 16.10 -11.55 8.06
C MET A 37 17.15 -12.25 8.91
N LEU A 38 16.79 -12.59 10.15
CA LEU A 38 17.66 -13.23 11.14
C LEU A 38 17.55 -14.76 11.13
N HIS A 39 16.83 -15.36 10.17
CA HIS A 39 16.60 -16.81 10.07
C HIS A 39 15.90 -17.43 11.30
N ILE A 40 15.11 -16.63 12.03
CA ILE A 40 14.39 -17.04 13.24
C ILE A 40 12.89 -16.71 13.14
N LEU A 41 12.33 -16.69 11.92
CA LEU A 41 10.89 -16.56 11.72
C LEU A 41 10.18 -17.81 12.22
N ASP A 42 9.76 -17.77 13.48
CA ASP A 42 8.98 -18.82 14.13
C ASP A 42 7.79 -18.21 14.89
N ARG A 43 6.70 -18.97 15.02
CA ARG A 43 5.48 -18.55 15.70
C ARG A 43 5.74 -18.04 17.13
N ASN A 44 6.50 -18.81 17.91
CA ASN A 44 6.73 -18.49 19.31
C ASN A 44 7.65 -17.27 19.44
N VAL A 45 8.65 -17.16 18.57
CA VAL A 45 9.57 -16.01 18.52
C VAL A 45 8.82 -14.73 18.14
N VAL A 46 7.95 -14.77 17.13
CA VAL A 46 7.11 -13.63 16.74
C VAL A 46 6.18 -13.21 17.88
N PHE A 47 5.54 -14.17 18.55
CA PHE A 47 4.66 -13.90 19.69
C PHE A 47 5.41 -13.23 20.85
N VAL A 48 6.57 -13.77 21.23
CA VAL A 48 7.43 -13.19 22.27
C VAL A 48 7.90 -11.79 21.87
N ALA A 49 8.33 -11.58 20.61
CA ALA A 49 8.75 -10.27 20.13
C ALA A 49 7.63 -9.22 20.25
N HIS A 50 6.38 -9.58 19.94
CA HIS A 50 5.23 -8.69 20.16
C HIS A 50 4.96 -8.39 21.63
N ILE A 51 5.13 -9.37 22.54
CA ILE A 51 4.99 -9.15 23.98
C ILE A 51 6.07 -8.20 24.48
N VAL A 52 7.34 -8.42 24.11
CA VAL A 52 8.48 -7.58 24.51
C VAL A 52 8.27 -6.15 24.02
N LEU A 53 7.88 -5.98 22.76
CA LEU A 53 7.62 -4.66 22.18
C LEU A 53 6.44 -3.96 22.88
N ALA A 54 5.37 -4.71 23.18
CA ALA A 54 4.27 -4.19 23.97
C ALA A 54 4.75 -3.75 25.36
N ALA A 55 5.45 -4.61 26.11
CA ALA A 55 5.99 -4.29 27.43
C ALA A 55 6.86 -3.03 27.41
N ALA A 56 7.76 -2.90 26.41
CA ALA A 56 8.57 -1.71 26.21
C ALA A 56 7.71 -0.45 26.02
N VAL A 57 6.68 -0.49 25.16
CA VAL A 57 5.78 0.65 25.00
C VAL A 57 4.98 0.95 26.27
N PHE A 58 4.52 -0.07 26.99
CA PHE A 58 3.82 0.13 28.25
C PHE A 58 4.70 0.75 29.33
N ARG A 59 6.01 0.48 29.29
CA ARG A 59 7.02 0.98 30.22
C ARG A 59 7.54 2.38 29.89
N PHE A 60 7.75 2.69 28.61
CA PHE A 60 8.44 3.90 28.15
C PHE A 60 7.53 4.96 27.54
N VAL A 61 6.32 4.60 27.06
CA VAL A 61 5.37 5.57 26.51
C VAL A 61 4.37 5.93 27.61
N PRO A 62 4.41 7.16 28.17
CA PRO A 62 3.47 7.54 29.22
C PRO A 62 2.02 7.38 28.77
N ARG A 63 1.12 7.02 29.70
CA ARG A 63 -0.32 7.01 29.40
C ARG A 63 -0.74 8.43 29.06
N ALA A 64 -1.45 8.60 27.95
CA ALA A 64 -2.11 9.86 27.66
C ALA A 64 -3.25 10.07 28.66
N THR A 65 -3.28 11.22 29.32
CA THR A 65 -4.45 11.68 30.06
C THR A 65 -5.46 12.19 29.05
N ALA A 66 -6.27 11.28 28.50
CA ALA A 66 -7.28 11.64 27.51
C ALA A 66 -8.22 12.69 28.11
N ARG A 67 -8.16 13.93 27.60
CA ARG A 67 -9.19 14.94 27.85
C ARG A 67 -10.19 14.88 26.69
N GLY A 68 -10.90 13.77 26.62
CA GLY A 68 -11.89 13.57 25.56
C GLY A 68 -13.10 14.47 25.79
N VAL A 69 -13.29 15.48 24.96
CA VAL A 69 -14.61 16.10 24.81
C VAL A 69 -15.49 15.08 24.10
N ARG A 70 -16.40 14.44 24.82
CA ARG A 70 -17.38 13.52 24.23
C ARG A 70 -18.39 14.33 23.41
N THR A 71 -18.09 14.54 22.14
CA THR A 71 -19.07 15.06 21.18
C THR A 71 -19.92 13.90 20.66
N ARG A 72 -21.25 14.02 20.69
CA ARG A 72 -22.12 13.04 20.04
C ARG A 72 -21.83 13.04 18.53
N PRO A 73 -21.61 11.88 17.89
CA PRO A 73 -21.38 11.83 16.46
C PRO A 73 -22.63 12.29 15.71
N SER A 74 -22.46 13.03 14.63
CA SER A 74 -23.57 13.42 13.76
C SER A 74 -24.14 12.21 13.01
N LEU A 75 -25.39 12.31 12.55
CA LEU A 75 -26.04 11.25 11.78
C LEU A 75 -25.24 10.81 10.53
N PRO A 76 -24.65 11.73 9.72
CA PRO A 76 -23.80 11.33 8.59
C PRO A 76 -22.57 10.52 9.00
N VAL A 77 -21.97 10.83 10.15
CA VAL A 77 -20.81 10.09 10.69
C VAL A 77 -21.24 8.69 11.10
N LEU A 78 -22.38 8.55 11.79
CA LEU A 78 -22.92 7.24 12.18
C LEU A 78 -23.28 6.39 10.96
N ALA A 79 -24.00 6.96 9.99
CA ALA A 79 -24.37 6.27 8.76
C ALA A 79 -23.14 5.80 7.97
N THR A 80 -22.16 6.69 7.79
CA THR A 80 -20.90 6.35 7.11
C THR A 80 -20.12 5.28 7.85
N THR A 81 -20.05 5.34 9.18
CA THR A 81 -19.40 4.31 9.99
C THR A 81 -20.10 2.95 9.81
N GLY A 82 -21.44 2.94 9.76
CA GLY A 82 -22.23 1.75 9.46
C GLY A 82 -21.94 1.17 8.08
N ILE A 83 -21.85 2.02 7.05
CA ILE A 83 -21.52 1.60 5.67
C ILE A 83 -20.11 1.01 5.59
N VAL A 84 -19.11 1.70 6.15
CA VAL A 84 -17.72 1.21 6.20
C VAL A 84 -17.67 -0.12 6.97
N GLY A 85 -18.33 -0.19 8.12
CA GLY A 85 -18.39 -1.40 8.93
C GLY A 85 -19.02 -2.58 8.19
N ALA A 86 -20.14 -2.37 7.50
CA ALA A 86 -20.80 -3.39 6.69
C ALA A 86 -19.91 -3.85 5.52
N PHE A 87 -19.26 -2.92 4.81
CA PHE A 87 -18.36 -3.22 3.70
C PHE A 87 -17.14 -4.03 4.14
N ILE A 88 -16.48 -3.63 5.22
CA ILE A 88 -15.32 -4.35 5.77
C ILE A 88 -15.73 -5.72 6.31
N THR A 89 -16.88 -5.82 6.97
CA THR A 89 -17.43 -7.09 7.45
C THR A 89 -17.71 -8.04 6.29
N LEU A 90 -18.38 -7.56 5.24
CA LEU A 90 -18.62 -8.35 4.03
C LEU A 90 -17.31 -8.82 3.41
N SER A 91 -16.35 -7.91 3.22
CA SER A 91 -15.03 -8.24 2.65
C SER A 91 -14.29 -9.29 3.49
N GLY A 92 -14.31 -9.17 4.81
CA GLY A 92 -13.72 -10.14 5.73
C GLY A 92 -14.42 -11.50 5.69
N LEU A 93 -15.76 -11.53 5.67
CA LEU A 93 -16.51 -12.78 5.54
C LEU A 93 -16.21 -13.49 4.22
N LEU A 94 -16.03 -12.72 3.14
CA LEU A 94 -15.65 -13.27 1.84
C LEU A 94 -14.22 -13.80 1.82
N ALA A 95 -13.28 -13.09 2.44
CA ALA A 95 -11.89 -13.54 2.60
C ALA A 95 -11.80 -14.85 3.40
N LEU A 96 -12.65 -15.03 4.41
CA LEU A 96 -12.62 -16.22 5.29
C LEU A 96 -13.34 -17.46 4.72
N ARG A 97 -14.31 -17.27 3.81
CA ARG A 97 -15.21 -18.36 3.36
C ARG A 97 -14.71 -19.14 2.16
N SER A 98 -13.71 -18.67 1.44
CA SER A 98 -13.31 -19.30 0.18
C SER A 98 -11.79 -19.36 0.05
N PRO A 99 -11.21 -20.52 -0.33
CA PRO A 99 -9.84 -20.52 -0.80
C PRO A 99 -9.72 -19.53 -1.96
N SER A 100 -8.58 -18.86 -2.06
CA SER A 100 -8.40 -17.87 -3.12
C SER A 100 -8.39 -18.58 -4.47
N PHE A 101 -9.31 -18.19 -5.36
CA PHE A 101 -9.29 -18.66 -6.76
C PHE A 101 -8.44 -17.76 -7.66
N ASP A 102 -7.97 -16.64 -7.12
CA ASP A 102 -7.07 -15.74 -7.83
C ASP A 102 -5.79 -16.46 -8.25
N PHE A 103 -5.32 -16.14 -9.46
CA PHE A 103 -4.15 -16.78 -10.05
C PHE A 103 -2.90 -16.42 -9.26
N ASP A 104 -2.67 -15.13 -9.02
CA ASP A 104 -1.45 -14.62 -8.38
C ASP A 104 -1.30 -15.15 -6.95
N SER A 105 -2.41 -15.15 -6.22
CA SER A 105 -2.50 -15.65 -4.85
C SER A 105 -2.05 -17.10 -4.73
N ARG A 106 -2.57 -17.96 -5.61
CA ARG A 106 -2.25 -19.40 -5.61
C ARG A 106 -0.89 -19.73 -6.18
N ASN A 107 -0.46 -18.97 -7.20
CA ASN A 107 0.77 -19.30 -7.92
C ASN A 107 2.01 -18.84 -7.18
N TYR A 108 1.99 -17.66 -6.55
CA TYR A 108 3.22 -17.13 -5.94
C TYR A 108 3.05 -16.49 -4.56
N HIS A 109 1.96 -15.79 -4.24
CA HIS A 109 1.85 -15.16 -2.89
C HIS A 109 1.78 -16.20 -1.76
N LEU A 110 0.88 -17.18 -1.86
CA LEU A 110 0.71 -18.22 -0.84
C LEU A 110 1.89 -19.20 -0.77
N PRO A 111 2.40 -19.73 -1.91
CA PRO A 111 3.58 -20.59 -1.88
C PRO A 111 4.81 -19.90 -1.29
N GLN A 112 5.01 -18.61 -1.59
CA GLN A 112 6.14 -17.85 -1.06
C GLN A 112 6.03 -17.66 0.46
N LEU A 113 4.83 -17.34 0.97
CA LEU A 113 4.57 -17.27 2.40
C LEU A 113 4.90 -18.60 3.10
N ALA A 114 4.47 -19.72 2.50
CA ALA A 114 4.74 -21.06 3.04
C ALA A 114 6.24 -21.38 3.06
N ASP A 115 6.97 -21.05 1.99
CA ASP A 115 8.42 -21.22 1.90
C ASP A 115 9.15 -20.46 3.02
N TRP A 116 8.75 -19.21 3.31
CA TRP A 116 9.36 -18.44 4.39
C TRP A 116 9.07 -18.98 5.78
N LEU A 117 7.84 -19.46 6.02
CA LEU A 117 7.47 -20.07 7.29
C LEU A 117 8.22 -21.38 7.53
N GLN A 118 8.40 -22.20 6.49
CA GLN A 118 9.12 -23.48 6.57
C GLN A 118 10.63 -23.29 6.64
N GLY A 119 11.17 -22.33 5.89
CA GLY A 119 12.60 -21.99 5.86
C GLY A 119 13.03 -21.00 6.96
N HIS A 120 12.10 -20.54 7.80
CA HIS A 120 12.32 -19.53 8.83
C HIS A 120 12.97 -18.22 8.34
N SER A 121 12.94 -17.95 7.02
CA SER A 121 13.63 -16.83 6.40
C SER A 121 13.08 -16.41 5.04
N PHE A 122 13.19 -15.13 4.72
CA PHE A 122 12.74 -14.52 3.47
C PHE A 122 13.84 -14.39 2.42
N TRP A 123 15.09 -14.70 2.79
CA TRP A 123 16.23 -14.59 1.91
C TRP A 123 16.06 -15.51 0.71
N SER A 124 15.59 -16.74 0.91
CA SER A 124 15.24 -17.64 -0.19
C SER A 124 14.17 -17.00 -1.08
N PRO A 125 14.47 -16.68 -2.35
CA PRO A 125 13.45 -16.34 -3.32
C PRO A 125 12.75 -17.64 -3.70
N GLY A 126 11.68 -17.98 -2.98
CA GLY A 126 10.92 -19.22 -3.20
C GLY A 126 10.59 -19.45 -4.67
N ILE A 127 10.47 -20.73 -5.07
CA ILE A 127 10.16 -21.10 -6.45
C ILE A 127 8.65 -21.31 -6.58
N ALA A 128 7.95 -20.28 -7.04
CA ALA A 128 6.52 -20.35 -7.37
C ALA A 128 6.26 -21.25 -8.59
N GLN A 129 7.10 -21.15 -9.62
CA GLN A 129 7.08 -21.95 -10.84
C GLN A 129 8.49 -21.91 -11.47
N PRO A 130 8.90 -22.93 -12.25
CA PRO A 130 10.20 -22.93 -12.91
C PRO A 130 10.43 -21.64 -13.71
N ALA A 131 11.62 -21.04 -13.56
CA ALA A 131 12.03 -19.80 -14.24
C ALA A 131 11.16 -18.54 -13.96
N SER A 132 10.37 -18.54 -12.90
CA SER A 132 9.65 -17.34 -12.45
C SER A 132 10.49 -16.42 -11.61
N TYR A 133 10.37 -15.12 -11.88
CA TYR A 133 10.94 -14.04 -11.09
C TYR A 133 9.92 -13.39 -10.16
N LEU A 134 8.67 -13.85 -10.14
CA LEU A 134 7.56 -13.16 -9.45
C LEU A 134 7.79 -13.05 -7.95
N THR A 135 8.50 -14.03 -7.37
CA THR A 135 8.88 -14.04 -5.95
C THR A 135 10.01 -13.05 -5.61
N ALA A 136 10.65 -12.44 -6.61
CA ALA A 136 11.63 -11.39 -6.40
C ALA A 136 10.98 -10.03 -6.10
N TYR A 137 9.69 -9.85 -6.39
CA TYR A 137 9.01 -8.60 -6.07
C TYR A 137 8.98 -8.32 -4.56
N PRO A 138 8.88 -7.05 -4.14
CA PRO A 138 8.66 -6.69 -2.74
C PRO A 138 7.32 -7.23 -2.26
N SER A 139 7.28 -7.73 -1.02
CA SER A 139 6.14 -8.53 -0.53
C SER A 139 5.76 -8.22 0.92
N ASN A 140 5.68 -6.94 1.29
CA ASN A 140 5.19 -6.52 2.61
C ASN A 140 3.75 -6.96 2.87
N GLY A 141 2.92 -7.05 1.83
CA GLY A 141 1.54 -7.49 1.97
C GLY A 141 1.43 -8.94 2.43
N GLU A 142 2.29 -9.78 1.89
CA GLU A 142 2.41 -11.19 2.20
C GLU A 142 2.95 -11.40 3.62
N PHE A 143 3.79 -10.49 4.13
CA PHE A 143 4.20 -10.53 5.54
C PHE A 143 3.07 -10.22 6.53
N LEU A 144 2.05 -9.43 6.14
CA LEU A 144 0.82 -9.36 6.93
C LEU A 144 0.05 -10.69 6.85
N GLY A 145 0.09 -11.35 5.68
CA GLY A 145 -0.40 -12.72 5.52
C GLY A 145 0.30 -13.70 6.45
N VAL A 146 1.64 -13.68 6.51
CA VAL A 146 2.47 -14.48 7.43
C VAL A 146 1.96 -14.29 8.86
N TRP A 147 1.81 -13.04 9.29
CA TRP A 147 1.33 -12.73 10.63
C TRP A 147 -0.04 -13.36 10.95
N PHE A 148 -0.96 -13.36 9.97
CA PHE A 148 -2.26 -14.02 10.09
C PHE A 148 -2.20 -15.55 10.06
N ALA A 149 -1.24 -16.13 9.34
CA ALA A 149 -1.08 -17.58 9.24
C ALA A 149 -0.46 -18.22 10.50
N LEU A 150 0.39 -17.48 11.22
CA LEU A 150 1.12 -17.97 12.39
C LEU A 150 0.24 -18.64 13.48
N PRO A 151 -0.94 -18.11 13.87
CA PRO A 151 -1.75 -18.73 14.92
C PRO A 151 -2.39 -20.05 14.51
N THR A 152 -2.77 -20.21 13.23
CA THR A 152 -3.54 -21.35 12.72
C THR A 152 -2.70 -22.37 11.97
N HIS A 153 -1.46 -22.05 11.61
CA HIS A 153 -0.62 -22.85 10.69
C HIS A 153 -1.30 -23.10 9.33
N GLY A 154 -2.21 -22.22 8.95
CA GLY A 154 -3.01 -22.30 7.73
C GLY A 154 -3.08 -20.94 7.03
N ASP A 155 -3.35 -20.94 5.74
CA ASP A 155 -3.35 -19.76 4.90
C ASP A 155 -4.67 -18.97 4.90
N GLN A 156 -5.74 -19.53 5.47
CA GLN A 156 -7.09 -18.98 5.36
C GLN A 156 -7.22 -17.57 5.93
N LEU A 157 -6.51 -17.27 7.02
CA LEU A 157 -6.51 -15.95 7.63
C LEU A 157 -5.66 -14.94 6.85
N SER A 158 -4.74 -15.39 5.99
CA SER A 158 -3.84 -14.52 5.23
C SER A 158 -4.59 -13.61 4.27
N LEU A 159 -5.77 -14.04 3.78
CA LEU A 159 -6.64 -13.26 2.91
C LEU A 159 -7.29 -12.06 3.64
N LEU A 160 -7.18 -11.97 4.96
CA LEU A 160 -7.59 -10.76 5.71
C LEU A 160 -6.60 -9.60 5.54
N ALA A 161 -5.39 -9.85 5.01
CA ALA A 161 -4.37 -8.81 4.85
C ALA A 161 -4.86 -7.65 3.96
N PRO A 162 -5.36 -7.86 2.72
CA PRO A 162 -5.95 -6.78 1.93
C PRO A 162 -7.16 -6.12 2.58
N VAL A 163 -7.98 -6.85 3.35
CA VAL A 163 -9.14 -6.28 4.05
C VAL A 163 -8.70 -5.24 5.09
N LEU A 164 -7.63 -5.53 5.85
CA LEU A 164 -7.07 -4.60 6.83
C LEU A 164 -6.49 -3.35 6.14
N PHE A 165 -5.78 -3.52 5.03
CA PHE A 165 -5.26 -2.41 4.23
C PHE A 165 -6.36 -1.60 3.54
N THR A 166 -7.48 -2.22 3.14
CA THR A 166 -8.66 -1.51 2.64
C THR A 166 -9.21 -0.57 3.71
N LEU A 167 -9.37 -1.04 4.95
CA LEU A 167 -9.78 -0.19 6.07
C LEU A 167 -8.77 0.96 6.30
N LEU A 168 -7.48 0.66 6.26
CA LEU A 168 -6.43 1.68 6.37
C LEU A 168 -6.55 2.75 5.25
N GLY A 169 -6.81 2.33 4.02
CA GLY A 169 -7.03 3.21 2.88
C GLY A 169 -8.25 4.09 3.05
N ILE A 170 -9.39 3.53 3.48
CA ILE A 170 -10.62 4.29 3.75
C ILE A 170 -10.38 5.35 4.83
N LEU A 171 -9.71 4.99 5.93
CA LEU A 171 -9.36 5.94 6.99
C LEU A 171 -8.35 6.98 6.51
N ALA A 172 -7.40 6.61 5.65
CA ALA A 172 -6.45 7.53 5.06
C ALA A 172 -7.13 8.56 4.15
N VAL A 173 -8.09 8.15 3.31
CA VAL A 173 -8.88 9.07 2.47
C VAL A 173 -9.76 9.98 3.34
N ALA A 174 -10.40 9.44 4.39
CA ALA A 174 -11.16 10.22 5.36
C ALA A 174 -10.30 11.31 6.03
N PHE A 175 -9.10 10.92 6.44
CA PHE A 175 -8.13 11.81 7.08
C PHE A 175 -7.59 12.86 6.10
N LEU A 176 -7.18 12.45 4.90
CA LEU A 176 -6.70 13.36 3.84
C LEU A 176 -7.78 14.37 3.44
N CYS A 177 -9.02 13.93 3.26
CA CYS A 177 -10.15 14.80 2.94
C CYS A 177 -10.31 15.90 3.99
N ARG A 178 -10.22 15.55 5.29
CA ARG A 178 -10.25 16.52 6.39
C ARG A 178 -9.07 17.48 6.36
N GLU A 179 -7.87 16.98 6.08
CA GLU A 179 -6.67 17.82 5.97
C GLU A 179 -6.71 18.80 4.80
N LEU A 180 -7.46 18.47 3.75
CA LEU A 180 -7.73 19.35 2.61
C LEU A 180 -8.90 20.32 2.85
N GLY A 181 -9.52 20.30 4.03
CA GLY A 181 -10.62 21.19 4.42
C GLY A 181 -12.03 20.60 4.25
N GLY A 182 -12.14 19.35 3.83
CA GLY A 182 -13.41 18.64 3.70
C GLY A 182 -13.90 17.99 5.00
N GLN A 183 -15.03 17.28 4.89
CA GLN A 183 -15.59 16.51 6.01
C GLN A 183 -15.09 15.06 5.94
N SER A 184 -14.58 14.52 7.05
CA SER A 184 -13.96 13.19 7.07
C SER A 184 -14.90 12.06 6.64
N TRP A 185 -16.19 12.15 6.96
CA TRP A 185 -17.18 11.15 6.53
C TRP A 185 -17.38 11.14 5.02
N VAL A 186 -17.26 12.29 4.33
CA VAL A 186 -17.29 12.35 2.86
C VAL A 186 -16.07 11.62 2.30
N GLY A 187 -14.89 11.84 2.88
CA GLY A 187 -13.68 11.10 2.49
C GLY A 187 -13.79 9.60 2.74
N ALA A 188 -14.39 9.17 3.86
CA ALA A 188 -14.64 7.75 4.13
C ALA A 188 -15.61 7.12 3.11
N LEU A 189 -16.69 7.82 2.74
CA LEU A 189 -17.60 7.36 1.69
C LEU A 189 -16.90 7.28 0.33
N ALA A 190 -16.11 8.30 -0.03
CA ALA A 190 -15.34 8.29 -1.27
C ALA A 190 -14.33 7.14 -1.33
N GLY A 191 -13.58 6.91 -0.24
CA GLY A 191 -12.68 5.77 -0.13
C GLY A 191 -13.43 4.44 -0.25
N THR A 192 -14.57 4.29 0.44
CA THR A 192 -15.40 3.09 0.36
C THR A 192 -15.92 2.86 -1.06
N ALA A 193 -16.38 3.91 -1.74
CA ALA A 193 -16.86 3.83 -3.11
C ALA A 193 -15.76 3.38 -4.09
N VAL A 194 -14.51 3.82 -3.90
CA VAL A 194 -13.37 3.35 -4.69
C VAL A 194 -13.13 1.86 -4.45
N PHE A 195 -12.98 1.43 -3.19
CA PHE A 195 -12.69 0.03 -2.88
C PHE A 195 -13.86 -0.92 -3.18
N ALA A 196 -15.09 -0.41 -3.19
CA ALA A 196 -16.29 -1.15 -3.56
C ALA A 196 -16.53 -1.20 -5.08
N THR A 197 -15.67 -0.56 -5.91
CA THR A 197 -15.79 -0.71 -7.37
C THR A 197 -15.69 -2.19 -7.75
N PRO A 198 -16.46 -2.64 -8.75
CA PRO A 198 -16.48 -4.05 -9.16
C PRO A 198 -15.08 -4.64 -9.38
N LEU A 199 -14.17 -3.91 -10.04
CA LEU A 199 -12.81 -4.38 -10.29
C LEU A 199 -12.02 -4.63 -9.00
N ILE A 200 -11.96 -3.62 -8.13
CA ILE A 200 -11.16 -3.69 -6.90
C ILE A 200 -11.78 -4.72 -5.96
N PHE A 201 -13.10 -4.68 -5.76
CA PHE A 201 -13.77 -5.59 -4.87
C PHE A 201 -13.59 -7.06 -5.30
N ALA A 202 -13.78 -7.36 -6.59
CA ALA A 202 -13.69 -8.72 -7.11
C ALA A 202 -12.26 -9.28 -7.07
N THR A 203 -11.26 -8.46 -7.39
CA THR A 203 -9.87 -8.91 -7.50
C THR A 203 -9.10 -8.88 -6.18
N GLN A 204 -9.52 -8.09 -5.20
CA GLN A 204 -8.74 -7.83 -3.98
C GLN A 204 -9.36 -8.43 -2.70
N SER A 205 -10.68 -8.57 -2.63
CA SER A 205 -11.35 -8.98 -1.37
C SER A 205 -11.24 -10.47 -1.04
N ARG A 206 -10.78 -11.29 -1.99
CA ARG A 206 -10.63 -12.76 -1.87
C ARG A 206 -9.27 -13.26 -2.37
N SER A 207 -8.26 -12.39 -2.34
CA SER A 207 -6.92 -12.67 -2.84
C SER A 207 -5.89 -12.13 -1.85
N LEU A 208 -4.62 -12.43 -2.10
CA LEU A 208 -3.45 -11.81 -1.47
C LEU A 208 -2.83 -10.76 -2.40
N ALA A 209 -3.61 -10.25 -3.36
CA ALA A 209 -3.14 -9.23 -4.28
C ALA A 209 -2.67 -7.98 -3.53
N THR A 210 -1.56 -7.41 -4.00
CA THR A 210 -0.85 -6.34 -3.28
C THR A 210 -1.23 -4.92 -3.74
N ASP A 211 -2.14 -4.77 -4.71
CA ASP A 211 -2.54 -3.45 -5.23
C ASP A 211 -3.20 -2.58 -4.18
N THR A 212 -4.16 -3.14 -3.44
CA THR A 212 -4.84 -2.43 -2.35
C THR A 212 -3.87 -2.06 -1.23
N ILE A 213 -2.91 -2.94 -0.94
CA ILE A 213 -1.89 -2.75 0.09
C ILE A 213 -0.99 -1.57 -0.29
N ALA A 214 -0.48 -1.56 -1.52
CA ALA A 214 0.31 -0.49 -2.07
C ALA A 214 -0.46 0.84 -2.08
N ALA A 215 -1.66 0.86 -2.67
CA ALA A 215 -2.47 2.06 -2.82
C ALA A 215 -2.85 2.68 -1.46
N SER A 216 -3.37 1.88 -0.53
CA SER A 216 -3.76 2.35 0.81
C SER A 216 -2.58 2.90 1.59
N SER A 217 -1.42 2.27 1.49
CA SER A 217 -0.20 2.73 2.16
C SER A 217 0.33 4.05 1.59
N LEU A 218 0.28 4.23 0.25
CA LEU A 218 0.67 5.49 -0.39
C LEU A 218 -0.31 6.63 -0.06
N VAL A 219 -1.61 6.36 -0.03
CA VAL A 219 -2.61 7.36 0.39
C VAL A 219 -2.45 7.70 1.88
N ALA A 220 -2.13 6.72 2.73
CA ALA A 220 -1.79 6.98 4.13
C ALA A 220 -0.55 7.87 4.27
N ALA A 221 0.50 7.62 3.48
CA ALA A 221 1.69 8.47 3.44
C ALA A 221 1.34 9.91 3.01
N ALA A 222 0.53 10.08 1.96
CA ALA A 222 0.04 11.37 1.50
C ALA A 222 -0.76 12.13 2.58
N ALA A 223 -1.66 11.43 3.28
CA ALA A 223 -2.48 12.00 4.35
C ALA A 223 -1.63 12.48 5.54
N LEU A 224 -0.69 11.65 5.98
CA LEU A 224 0.22 11.96 7.09
C LEU A 224 1.21 13.06 6.74
N MET A 225 1.70 13.08 5.49
CA MET A 225 2.57 14.15 5.00
C MET A 225 1.84 15.49 4.94
N THR A 226 0.58 15.49 4.51
CA THR A 226 -0.28 16.69 4.52
C THR A 226 -0.46 17.21 5.94
N ARG A 227 -0.73 16.33 6.91
CA ARG A 227 -0.81 16.68 8.34
C ARG A 227 0.52 17.25 8.87
N ALA A 228 1.63 16.61 8.53
CA ALA A 228 2.97 17.04 8.93
C ALA A 228 3.28 18.45 8.42
N PHE A 229 2.94 18.76 7.16
CA PHE A 229 3.15 20.08 6.58
C PHE A 229 2.39 21.19 7.30
N ARG A 230 1.18 20.90 7.80
CA ARG A 230 0.37 21.89 8.52
C ARG A 230 0.84 22.14 9.95
N ARG A 231 1.48 21.16 10.58
CA ARG A 231 1.72 21.14 12.03
C ARG A 231 3.19 21.09 12.43
N TYR A 232 4.08 20.83 11.47
CA TYR A 232 5.54 20.80 11.62
C TYR A 232 6.04 19.86 12.73
N GLN A 233 5.36 18.74 12.96
CA GLN A 233 5.76 17.74 13.96
C GLN A 233 6.36 16.50 13.28
N SER A 234 7.55 16.10 13.72
CA SER A 234 8.36 15.03 13.12
C SER A 234 7.72 13.64 13.17
N HIS A 235 6.93 13.33 14.20
CA HIS A 235 6.29 12.02 14.35
C HIS A 235 5.29 11.70 13.22
N TRP A 236 4.63 12.71 12.65
CA TRP A 236 3.79 12.53 11.46
C TRP A 236 4.62 12.18 10.22
N ILE A 237 5.84 12.73 10.12
CA ILE A 237 6.76 12.41 9.02
C ILE A 237 7.30 10.99 9.20
N VAL A 238 7.63 10.56 10.43
CA VAL A 238 7.99 9.16 10.70
C VAL A 238 6.86 8.21 10.30
N ALA A 239 5.62 8.51 10.67
CA ALA A 239 4.46 7.71 10.28
C ALA A 239 4.25 7.70 8.75
N ALA A 240 4.45 8.85 8.08
CA ALA A 240 4.42 8.93 6.62
C ALA A 240 5.51 8.07 5.98
N GLY A 241 6.71 8.03 6.57
CA GLY A 241 7.82 7.17 6.12
C GLY A 241 7.52 5.69 6.27
N ILE A 242 6.88 5.29 7.38
CA ILE A 242 6.40 3.92 7.60
C ILE A 242 5.38 3.54 6.52
N ALA A 243 4.37 4.38 6.30
CA ALA A 243 3.35 4.15 5.27
C ALA A 243 3.97 4.11 3.85
N LEU A 244 4.93 4.99 3.57
CA LEU A 244 5.63 5.04 2.29
C LEU A 244 6.45 3.75 2.06
N GLY A 245 7.20 3.31 3.07
CA GLY A 245 7.96 2.06 3.02
C GLY A 245 7.07 0.84 2.88
N LEU A 246 5.94 0.78 3.60
CA LEU A 246 4.94 -0.28 3.45
C LEU A 246 4.44 -0.36 2.00
N GLY A 247 4.08 0.78 1.40
CA GLY A 247 3.59 0.85 0.03
C GLY A 247 4.63 0.44 -1.02
N MET A 248 5.81 1.07 -1.00
CA MET A 248 6.89 0.77 -1.94
C MET A 248 7.43 -0.65 -1.79
N GLY A 249 7.43 -1.19 -0.57
CA GLY A 249 7.81 -2.57 -0.29
C GLY A 249 6.70 -3.61 -0.52
N SER A 250 5.56 -3.23 -1.11
CA SER A 250 4.49 -4.18 -1.47
C SER A 250 4.40 -4.46 -2.97
N LYS A 251 4.84 -3.52 -3.83
CA LYS A 251 4.76 -3.67 -5.29
C LYS A 251 5.66 -2.65 -5.99
N TYR A 252 6.36 -3.05 -7.06
CA TYR A 252 7.20 -2.10 -7.81
C TYR A 252 6.40 -1.01 -8.53
N THR A 253 5.15 -1.25 -8.92
CA THR A 253 4.28 -0.19 -9.47
C THR A 253 4.03 0.95 -8.47
N ALA A 254 4.21 0.69 -7.16
CA ALA A 254 4.12 1.69 -6.10
C ALA A 254 5.37 2.58 -6.00
N MET A 255 6.48 2.22 -6.67
CA MET A 255 7.72 2.98 -6.58
C MET A 255 7.60 4.36 -7.22
N VAL A 256 6.98 4.49 -8.39
CA VAL A 256 6.83 5.80 -9.05
C VAL A 256 6.03 6.79 -8.19
N PRO A 257 4.80 6.47 -7.72
CA PRO A 257 4.08 7.35 -6.80
C PRO A 257 4.81 7.52 -5.45
N GLY A 258 5.50 6.49 -4.97
CA GLY A 258 6.31 6.58 -3.74
C GLY A 258 7.48 7.56 -3.85
N VAL A 259 8.23 7.51 -4.96
CA VAL A 259 9.31 8.47 -5.26
C VAL A 259 8.75 9.87 -5.44
N ALA A 260 7.60 10.02 -6.11
CA ALA A 260 6.94 11.32 -6.24
C ALA A 260 6.55 11.91 -4.87
N LEU A 261 6.03 11.09 -3.95
CA LEU A 261 5.76 11.48 -2.57
C LEU A 261 7.05 11.83 -1.81
N PHE A 262 8.11 11.04 -1.94
CA PHE A 262 9.40 11.31 -1.31
C PHE A 262 10.00 12.64 -1.79
N VAL A 263 10.03 12.88 -3.09
CA VAL A 263 10.49 14.14 -3.69
C VAL A 263 9.63 15.31 -3.21
N THR A 264 8.31 15.13 -3.15
CA THR A 264 7.39 16.14 -2.62
C THR A 264 7.74 16.48 -1.16
N ALA A 265 8.02 15.47 -0.33
CA ALA A 265 8.45 15.68 1.04
C ALA A 265 9.78 16.44 1.12
N VAL A 266 10.77 16.08 0.31
CA VAL A 266 12.05 16.79 0.25
C VAL A 266 11.81 18.25 -0.10
N VAL A 267 11.00 18.56 -1.11
CA VAL A 267 10.68 19.93 -1.51
C VAL A 267 9.96 20.70 -0.39
N LEU A 268 8.95 20.09 0.24
CA LEU A 268 8.15 20.73 1.30
C LEU A 268 8.95 20.96 2.59
N PHE A 269 9.83 20.03 2.96
CA PHE A 269 10.59 20.05 4.22
C PHE A 269 12.08 20.37 4.03
N ARG A 270 12.52 20.82 2.85
CA ARG A 270 13.95 21.11 2.56
C ARG A 270 14.58 22.11 3.52
N ARG A 271 13.81 23.08 3.99
CA ARG A 271 14.34 24.15 4.89
C ARG A 271 14.59 23.64 6.30
N SER A 272 13.83 22.64 6.76
CA SER A 272 13.95 22.07 8.11
C SER A 272 14.71 20.75 8.14
N ASN A 273 15.07 20.20 6.97
CA ASN A 273 15.60 18.84 6.79
C ASN A 273 14.76 17.74 7.42
N GLN A 274 13.50 18.00 7.78
CA GLN A 274 12.66 17.01 8.44
C GLN A 274 12.26 15.85 7.52
N TRP A 275 12.45 15.96 6.21
CA TRP A 275 12.24 14.86 5.26
C TRP A 275 13.08 13.61 5.58
N VAL A 276 14.22 13.76 6.29
CA VAL A 276 15.06 12.62 6.73
C VAL A 276 14.30 11.64 7.63
N TRP A 277 13.24 12.10 8.32
CA TRP A 277 12.41 11.25 9.16
C TRP A 277 11.55 10.25 8.38
N LEU A 278 11.52 10.34 7.04
CA LEU A 278 10.95 9.29 6.18
C LEU A 278 11.84 8.04 6.08
N ILE A 279 13.15 8.22 6.22
CA ILE A 279 14.17 7.20 5.92
C ILE A 279 14.00 5.94 6.77
N PRO A 280 13.75 5.99 8.10
CA PRO A 280 13.60 4.78 8.90
C PRO A 280 12.50 3.84 8.39
N GLY A 281 11.37 4.37 7.94
CA GLY A 281 10.30 3.55 7.37
C GLY A 281 10.70 2.90 6.04
N LEU A 282 11.41 3.62 5.17
CA LEU A 282 11.96 3.07 3.94
C LEU A 282 13.02 1.99 4.21
N LEU A 283 13.89 2.19 5.20
CA LEU A 283 14.92 1.22 5.57
C LEU A 283 14.34 -0.07 6.15
N ILE A 284 13.24 0.02 6.90
CA ILE A 284 12.61 -1.16 7.52
C ILE A 284 11.73 -1.90 6.52
N PHE A 285 10.98 -1.19 5.68
CA PHE A 285 9.91 -1.81 4.88
C PHE A 285 10.19 -1.88 3.38
N PHE A 286 11.16 -1.14 2.84
CA PHE A 286 11.46 -1.15 1.40
C PHE A 286 12.87 -1.66 1.09
N ALA A 287 13.89 -1.12 1.77
CA ALA A 287 15.28 -1.51 1.56
C ALA A 287 15.56 -3.03 1.67
N PRO A 288 14.91 -3.81 2.56
CA PRO A 288 15.16 -5.25 2.66
C PRO A 288 14.98 -6.01 1.35
N TRP A 289 13.96 -5.64 0.58
CA TRP A 289 13.65 -6.26 -0.70
C TRP A 289 14.73 -5.96 -1.74
N LEU A 290 15.23 -4.71 -1.74
CA LEU A 290 16.35 -4.31 -2.59
C LEU A 290 17.63 -5.05 -2.23
N VAL A 291 17.93 -5.18 -0.94
CA VAL A 291 19.12 -5.89 -0.45
C VAL A 291 19.03 -7.37 -0.82
N ARG A 292 17.91 -8.03 -0.56
CA ARG A 292 17.69 -9.43 -0.96
C ARG A 292 17.93 -9.62 -2.46
N ASN A 293 17.31 -8.79 -3.29
CA ASN A 293 17.46 -8.93 -4.73
C ASN A 293 18.90 -8.66 -5.18
N ALA A 294 19.58 -7.67 -4.59
CA ALA A 294 20.99 -7.42 -4.87
C ALA A 294 21.89 -8.60 -4.48
N VAL A 295 21.67 -9.23 -3.33
CA VAL A 295 22.43 -10.41 -2.87
C VAL A 295 22.22 -11.60 -3.81
N HIS A 296 20.99 -11.88 -4.21
CA HIS A 296 20.69 -13.08 -5.02
C HIS A 296 20.96 -12.92 -6.51
N THR A 297 20.87 -11.70 -7.04
CA THR A 297 20.86 -11.47 -8.50
C THR A 297 21.89 -10.46 -8.96
N GLY A 298 22.58 -9.78 -8.04
CA GLY A 298 23.42 -8.61 -8.34
C GLY A 298 22.62 -7.36 -8.72
N ASN A 299 21.29 -7.40 -8.70
CA ASN A 299 20.42 -6.29 -9.12
C ASN A 299 19.32 -6.01 -8.06
N PRO A 300 19.34 -4.85 -7.36
CA PRO A 300 18.34 -4.53 -6.34
C PRO A 300 16.92 -4.37 -6.88
N LEU A 301 16.76 -4.11 -8.19
CA LEU A 301 15.46 -3.95 -8.85
C LEU A 301 15.10 -5.13 -9.76
N PHE A 302 15.77 -6.28 -9.58
CA PHE A 302 15.42 -7.51 -10.30
C PHE A 302 13.92 -7.81 -10.13
N PRO A 303 13.18 -8.17 -11.18
CA PRO A 303 13.62 -8.61 -12.52
C PRO A 303 13.98 -7.51 -13.52
N GLN A 304 13.81 -6.23 -13.18
CA GLN A 304 13.94 -5.13 -14.14
C GLN A 304 15.40 -4.91 -14.56
N GLU A 305 15.63 -4.77 -15.86
CA GLU A 305 16.94 -4.40 -16.39
C GLU A 305 17.16 -2.89 -16.23
N ILE A 306 18.33 -2.49 -15.73
CA ILE A 306 18.69 -1.07 -15.58
C ILE A 306 19.67 -0.69 -16.69
N LYS A 307 19.24 0.23 -17.53
CA LYS A 307 20.02 0.81 -18.63
C LYS A 307 20.15 2.32 -18.45
N VAL A 308 21.34 2.86 -18.70
CA VAL A 308 21.61 4.31 -18.72
C VAL A 308 22.28 4.63 -20.06
N ALA A 309 21.70 5.57 -20.81
CA ALA A 309 22.19 5.96 -22.15
C ALA A 309 22.43 4.75 -23.10
N GLY A 310 21.57 3.73 -23.03
CA GLY A 310 21.70 2.49 -23.82
C GLY A 310 22.70 1.47 -23.27
N VAL A 311 23.57 1.87 -22.33
CA VAL A 311 24.50 0.98 -21.65
C VAL A 311 23.78 0.23 -20.52
N ARG A 312 23.88 -1.10 -20.53
CA ARG A 312 23.31 -1.96 -19.49
C ARG A 312 24.18 -1.88 -18.24
N LEU A 313 23.63 -1.35 -17.15
CA LEU A 313 24.32 -1.28 -15.86
C LEU A 313 24.05 -2.51 -15.00
N LEU A 314 22.79 -2.95 -14.92
CA LEU A 314 22.39 -4.11 -14.14
C LEU A 314 21.52 -5.02 -14.98
N LYS A 315 21.87 -6.31 -14.98
CA LYS A 315 21.18 -7.34 -15.76
C LYS A 315 19.81 -7.63 -15.14
N GLY A 316 18.76 -7.59 -15.96
CA GLY A 316 17.43 -8.08 -15.61
C GLY A 316 17.26 -9.56 -15.96
N THR A 317 16.02 -10.03 -15.99
CA THR A 317 15.69 -11.35 -16.53
C THR A 317 15.07 -11.24 -17.92
N ASN A 318 15.27 -12.25 -18.74
CA ASN A 318 14.59 -12.44 -20.02
C ASN A 318 13.86 -13.78 -19.95
N ASN A 319 12.54 -13.75 -19.78
CA ASN A 319 11.70 -14.94 -19.80
C ASN A 319 10.43 -14.69 -20.64
N PRO A 320 9.62 -15.72 -20.95
CA PRO A 320 8.40 -15.53 -21.75
C PRO A 320 7.42 -14.49 -21.19
N ILE A 321 7.36 -14.31 -19.86
CA ILE A 321 6.51 -13.30 -19.23
C ILE A 321 7.00 -11.89 -19.59
N THR A 322 8.31 -11.66 -19.66
CA THR A 322 8.87 -10.36 -20.08
C THR A 322 8.49 -9.95 -21.51
N ALA A 323 8.10 -10.88 -22.39
CA ALA A 323 7.56 -10.53 -23.71
C ALA A 323 6.22 -9.76 -23.64
N PHE A 324 5.52 -9.82 -22.50
CA PHE A 324 4.27 -9.11 -22.24
C PHE A 324 4.47 -7.75 -21.53
N SER A 325 5.71 -7.26 -21.42
CA SER A 325 6.07 -6.01 -20.75
C SER A 325 5.66 -4.74 -21.54
N THR A 326 4.47 -4.72 -22.11
CA THR A 326 3.93 -3.59 -22.86
C THR A 326 3.27 -2.60 -21.91
N PRO A 327 3.72 -1.33 -21.85
CA PRO A 327 3.03 -0.28 -21.11
C PRO A 327 1.83 0.25 -21.91
N VAL A 328 0.83 0.81 -21.24
CA VAL A 328 -0.35 1.40 -21.90
C VAL A 328 0.04 2.45 -22.94
N ILE A 329 1.02 3.31 -22.63
CA ILE A 329 1.46 4.40 -23.52
C ILE A 329 1.96 3.89 -24.88
N LYS A 330 2.49 2.66 -24.96
CA LYS A 330 2.96 2.08 -26.23
C LYS A 330 1.80 1.90 -27.21
N HIS A 331 0.60 1.56 -26.73
CA HIS A 331 -0.59 1.42 -27.58
C HIS A 331 -1.06 2.77 -28.14
N PHE A 332 -0.95 3.84 -27.36
CA PHE A 332 -1.24 5.20 -27.82
C PHE A 332 -0.25 5.64 -28.91
N VAL A 333 1.05 5.51 -28.66
CA VAL A 333 2.11 5.95 -29.59
C VAL A 333 2.12 5.12 -30.88
N SER A 334 1.81 3.83 -30.79
CA SER A 334 1.79 2.93 -31.96
C SER A 334 0.48 2.99 -32.75
N GLY A 335 -0.47 3.86 -32.38
CA GLY A 335 -1.75 4.00 -33.08
C GLY A 335 -2.69 2.79 -32.92
N HIS A 336 -2.54 1.98 -31.87
CA HIS A 336 -3.40 0.84 -31.58
C HIS A 336 -4.74 1.28 -30.96
N TRP A 337 -5.51 2.11 -31.67
CA TRP A 337 -6.74 2.74 -31.16
C TRP A 337 -7.83 1.76 -30.76
N SER A 338 -7.90 0.59 -31.38
CA SER A 338 -8.83 -0.48 -30.98
C SER A 338 -8.51 -1.04 -29.60
N VAL A 339 -7.23 -1.15 -29.25
CA VAL A 339 -6.76 -1.55 -27.92
C VAL A 339 -7.10 -0.45 -26.91
N VAL A 340 -6.78 0.80 -27.22
CA VAL A 340 -7.08 1.97 -26.37
C VAL A 340 -8.59 2.07 -26.09
N GLY A 341 -9.44 1.89 -27.11
CA GLY A 341 -10.89 1.88 -26.96
C GLY A 341 -11.39 0.77 -26.04
N ARG A 342 -10.83 -0.45 -26.14
CA ARG A 342 -11.13 -1.55 -25.21
C ARG A 342 -10.72 -1.21 -23.78
N TRP A 343 -9.51 -0.70 -23.57
CA TRP A 343 -9.01 -0.27 -22.27
C TRP A 343 -9.92 0.78 -21.62
N PHE A 344 -10.32 1.79 -22.40
CA PHE A 344 -11.27 2.80 -21.94
C PHE A 344 -12.62 2.16 -21.57
N GLY A 345 -13.13 1.25 -22.39
CA GLY A 345 -14.35 0.49 -22.11
C GLY A 345 -14.26 -0.31 -20.80
N TYR A 346 -13.14 -0.96 -20.53
CA TYR A 346 -12.92 -1.68 -19.26
C TYR A 346 -12.86 -0.74 -18.06
N VAL A 347 -12.16 0.38 -18.17
CA VAL A 347 -12.08 1.39 -17.12
C VAL A 347 -13.47 1.92 -16.78
N VAL A 348 -14.26 2.31 -17.79
CA VAL A 348 -15.63 2.83 -17.58
C VAL A 348 -16.53 1.75 -16.99
N ARG A 349 -16.48 0.52 -17.52
CA ARG A 349 -17.35 -0.58 -17.08
C ARG A 349 -17.07 -1.04 -15.65
N TRP A 350 -15.79 -1.12 -15.26
CA TRP A 350 -15.39 -1.80 -14.03
C TRP A 350 -14.92 -0.85 -12.91
N LEU A 351 -14.49 0.37 -13.25
CA LEU A 351 -14.19 1.43 -12.28
C LEU A 351 -15.32 2.46 -12.17
N ALA A 352 -16.36 2.35 -13.00
CA ALA A 352 -17.56 3.18 -12.98
C ALA A 352 -17.24 4.69 -12.94
N VAL A 353 -17.73 5.41 -11.94
CA VAL A 353 -17.60 6.87 -11.80
C VAL A 353 -16.22 7.31 -11.26
N VAL A 354 -15.39 6.39 -10.76
CA VAL A 354 -14.12 6.72 -10.10
C VAL A 354 -13.15 7.53 -10.99
N PRO A 355 -12.94 7.19 -12.28
CA PRO A 355 -12.06 7.98 -13.14
C PRO A 355 -12.55 9.42 -13.33
N LEU A 356 -13.87 9.62 -13.41
CA LEU A 356 -14.47 10.94 -13.52
C LEU A 356 -14.25 11.75 -12.23
N LEU A 357 -14.48 11.15 -11.06
CA LEU A 357 -14.22 11.80 -9.78
C LEU A 357 -12.74 12.13 -9.60
N ALA A 358 -11.84 11.24 -10.03
CA ALA A 358 -10.40 11.49 -10.01
C ALA A 358 -10.01 12.67 -10.91
N ALA A 359 -10.58 12.76 -12.12
CA ALA A 359 -10.34 13.87 -13.04
C ALA A 359 -10.87 15.21 -12.48
N ILE A 360 -12.06 15.22 -11.88
CA ILE A 360 -12.62 16.41 -11.22
C ILE A 360 -11.74 16.82 -10.03
N GLY A 361 -11.35 15.86 -9.18
CA GLY A 361 -10.46 16.09 -8.04
C GLY A 361 -9.10 16.64 -8.45
N PHE A 362 -8.57 16.15 -9.58
CA PHE A 362 -7.34 16.66 -10.18
C PHE A 362 -7.46 18.13 -10.58
N VAL A 363 -8.46 18.47 -11.40
CA VAL A 363 -8.67 19.83 -11.91
C VAL A 363 -8.94 20.81 -10.76
N THR A 364 -9.77 20.42 -9.80
CA THR A 364 -10.10 21.25 -8.63
C THR A 364 -8.91 21.45 -7.70
N GLY A 365 -8.09 20.43 -7.45
CA GLY A 365 -6.87 20.55 -6.64
C GLY A 365 -5.82 21.48 -7.24
N PHE A 366 -5.70 21.53 -8.58
CA PHE A 366 -4.81 22.48 -9.27
C PHE A 366 -5.36 23.90 -9.32
N ARG A 367 -6.64 24.07 -9.64
CA ARG A 367 -7.25 25.38 -9.92
C ARG A 367 -7.85 26.05 -8.67
N GLY A 368 -8.11 25.28 -7.61
CA GLY A 368 -8.68 25.78 -6.36
C GLY A 368 -7.75 26.76 -5.67
N ARG A 369 -8.11 28.05 -5.68
CA ARG A 369 -7.35 29.10 -4.99
C ARG A 369 -7.55 29.06 -3.46
N GLU A 370 -8.69 28.56 -3.02
CA GLU A 370 -9.07 28.45 -1.60
C GLU A 370 -8.54 27.17 -0.93
N LEU A 371 -8.02 26.22 -1.71
CA LEU A 371 -7.50 24.97 -1.17
C LEU A 371 -6.11 25.15 -0.55
N PRO A 372 -5.75 24.35 0.47
CA PRO A 372 -4.41 24.39 1.05
C PRO A 372 -3.32 24.13 -0.01
N ALA A 373 -2.12 24.69 0.15
CA ALA A 373 -1.00 24.46 -0.77
C ALA A 373 -0.66 22.97 -0.94
N ALA A 374 -0.91 22.16 0.09
CA ALA A 374 -0.76 20.70 0.03
C ALA A 374 -1.70 20.04 -1.00
N ALA A 375 -2.87 20.62 -1.30
CA ALA A 375 -3.78 20.11 -2.32
C ALA A 375 -3.11 20.05 -3.69
N ARG A 376 -2.43 21.13 -4.10
CA ARG A 376 -1.68 21.18 -5.38
C ARG A 376 -0.56 20.15 -5.42
N ALA A 377 0.18 19.99 -4.31
CA ALA A 377 1.22 18.99 -4.20
C ALA A 377 0.64 17.56 -4.34
N MET A 378 -0.51 17.28 -3.71
CA MET A 378 -1.18 15.99 -3.83
C MET A 378 -1.72 15.75 -5.24
N SER A 379 -2.20 16.78 -5.93
CA SER A 379 -2.60 16.68 -7.34
C SER A 379 -1.42 16.40 -8.27
N LEU A 380 -0.24 16.98 -8.03
CA LEU A 380 0.99 16.66 -8.75
C LEU A 380 1.44 15.21 -8.52
N VAL A 381 1.37 14.74 -7.27
CA VAL A 381 1.66 13.34 -6.95
C VAL A 381 0.68 12.41 -7.67
N ALA A 382 -0.62 12.74 -7.69
CA ALA A 382 -1.62 11.97 -8.43
C ALA A 382 -1.34 11.97 -9.94
N LEU A 383 -0.87 13.09 -10.51
CA LEU A 383 -0.42 13.13 -11.91
C LEU A 383 0.74 12.17 -12.16
N ALA A 384 1.76 12.24 -11.31
CA ALA A 384 2.95 11.42 -11.43
C ALA A 384 2.60 9.93 -11.28
N ALA A 385 1.67 9.59 -10.39
CA ALA A 385 1.13 8.23 -10.26
C ALA A 385 0.43 7.76 -11.54
N PHE A 386 -0.43 8.60 -12.12
CA PHE A 386 -1.16 8.29 -13.36
C PHE A 386 -0.22 8.11 -14.55
N VAL A 387 0.68 9.06 -14.78
CA VAL A 387 1.71 8.98 -15.84
C VAL A 387 2.65 7.80 -15.61
N GLY A 388 3.03 7.57 -14.35
CA GLY A 388 3.81 6.41 -13.93
C GLY A 388 3.14 5.10 -14.32
N TYR A 389 1.86 4.94 -14.01
CA TYR A 389 1.09 3.75 -14.40
C TYR A 389 1.06 3.55 -15.92
N LEU A 390 0.78 4.62 -16.69
CA LEU A 390 0.72 4.54 -18.16
C LEU A 390 2.06 4.12 -18.80
N SER A 391 3.17 4.43 -18.15
CA SER A 391 4.54 4.14 -18.63
C SER A 391 5.15 2.88 -18.03
N THR A 392 4.58 2.34 -16.94
CA THR A 392 5.11 1.15 -16.27
C THR A 392 4.91 -0.09 -17.14
N PRO A 393 5.92 -0.97 -17.30
CA PRO A 393 5.75 -2.22 -18.02
C PRO A 393 4.59 -3.07 -17.48
N TYR A 394 4.02 -3.92 -18.34
CA TYR A 394 2.90 -4.83 -18.05
C TYR A 394 1.53 -4.18 -17.81
N THR A 395 1.45 -2.85 -17.70
CA THR A 395 0.15 -2.17 -17.50
C THR A 395 -0.72 -2.16 -18.75
N GLY A 396 -0.16 -2.43 -19.93
CA GLY A 396 -0.85 -2.40 -21.22
C GLY A 396 -1.38 -3.75 -21.69
N GLY A 397 -1.33 -4.82 -20.89
CA GLY A 397 -1.92 -6.13 -21.25
C GLY A 397 -1.20 -6.83 -22.41
N GLY A 398 0.12 -6.66 -22.51
CA GLY A 398 0.94 -7.26 -23.57
C GLY A 398 0.76 -6.63 -24.96
N PRO A 399 1.35 -7.23 -26.01
CA PRO A 399 1.34 -6.67 -27.38
C PRO A 399 -0.06 -6.51 -27.99
N THR A 400 -1.00 -7.39 -27.63
CA THR A 400 -2.39 -7.36 -28.12
C THR A 400 -3.34 -6.54 -27.24
N GLY A 401 -2.84 -6.10 -26.08
CA GLY A 401 -3.63 -5.41 -25.06
C GLY A 401 -4.81 -6.23 -24.55
N ASN A 402 -4.64 -7.55 -24.46
CA ASN A 402 -5.68 -8.43 -23.95
C ASN A 402 -5.58 -8.53 -22.42
N ILE A 403 -6.64 -8.10 -21.75
CA ILE A 403 -6.82 -8.21 -20.30
C ILE A 403 -8.03 -9.05 -19.91
N SER A 404 -8.52 -9.91 -20.81
CA SER A 404 -9.66 -10.79 -20.55
C SER A 404 -9.43 -11.79 -19.42
N TRP A 405 -8.19 -11.96 -18.96
CA TRP A 405 -7.83 -12.82 -17.82
C TRP A 405 -7.89 -12.09 -16.48
N LEU A 406 -8.06 -10.75 -16.48
CA LEU A 406 -8.29 -9.93 -15.27
C LEU A 406 -9.79 -9.83 -14.90
N LEU A 407 -10.67 -10.34 -15.75
CA LEU A 407 -12.14 -10.28 -15.64
C LEU A 407 -12.70 -11.70 -15.69
#